data_AF-M0ZQT7-F1
#
_entry.id   AF-M0ZQT7-F1
#
_cell.length_a   1.000
_cell.length_b   1.000
_cell.length_c   1.000
_cell.angle_alpha   90.00
_cell.angle_beta   90.00
_cell.angle_gamma   90.00
#
_symmetry.space_group_name_H-M   'P 1'
#
loop_
_entity.id
_entity.type
_entity.pdbx_description
1 polymer ?
#
loop_
_entity_poly.entity_id
_entity_poly.type
_entity_poly.pdbx_seq_one_letter_code
_entity_poly.pdbx_strand_id
1 'polypeptide(L)'
;MAALDYLVSLESDIFVPTYDGNMAKVVEGHRRHLGFKKTILLDRKLLVDLIDQYNAGSFTWNEFSAAVKEAHTERMGNPAKRLVIPDRPKEEDYFYSNPWECLEPSNESEISSII
;
A
#
# COMPACT_ATOMS: atom_id res chain seq x y z
N MET A 1 -16.23 1.42 18.10
CA MET A 1 -14.95 2.12 17.86
C MET A 1 -14.46 1.85 16.43
N ALA A 2 -14.26 0.59 16.02
CA ALA A 2 -13.75 0.21 14.69
C ALA A 2 -14.41 0.89 13.46
N ALA A 3 -15.72 1.13 13.46
CA ALA A 3 -16.39 1.78 12.33
C ALA A 3 -15.93 3.24 12.12
N LEU A 4 -15.63 3.97 13.20
CA LEU A 4 -15.12 5.34 13.09
C LEU A 4 -13.67 5.33 12.59
N ASP A 5 -12.83 4.44 13.13
CA ASP A 5 -11.45 4.26 12.70
C ASP A 5 -11.38 3.91 11.20
N TYR A 6 -12.34 3.12 10.72
CA TYR A 6 -12.49 2.76 9.31
C TYR A 6 -12.77 3.97 8.45
N LEU A 7 -13.80 4.76 8.78
CA LEU A 7 -14.19 5.93 8.01
C LEU A 7 -13.08 6.99 8.00
N VAL A 8 -12.43 7.23 9.14
CA VAL A 8 -11.29 8.17 9.22
C VAL A 8 -10.13 7.68 8.35
N SER A 9 -9.81 6.39 8.37
CA SER A 9 -8.74 5.82 7.53
C SER A 9 -9.08 5.82 6.04
N LEU A 10 -10.36 5.72 5.69
CA LEU A 10 -10.84 5.75 4.31
C LEU A 10 -10.79 7.17 3.73
N GLU A 11 -11.13 8.18 4.53
CA GLU A 11 -11.16 9.58 4.11
C GLU A 11 -9.83 10.32 4.27
N SER A 12 -8.82 9.71 4.90
CA SER A 12 -7.49 10.33 4.99
C SER A 12 -6.78 10.42 3.63
N ASP A 13 -5.95 11.45 3.46
CA ASP A 13 -5.13 11.62 2.26
C ASP A 13 -4.15 10.44 2.10
N ILE A 14 -3.50 10.05 3.19
CA ILE A 14 -2.54 8.95 3.24
C ILE A 14 -2.98 7.99 4.34
N PHE A 15 -2.98 6.70 4.02
CA PHE A 15 -3.15 5.62 4.98
C PHE A 15 -1.86 4.81 5.12
N VAL A 16 -1.45 4.52 6.36
CA VAL A 16 -0.23 3.76 6.66
C VAL A 16 -0.58 2.69 7.69
N PRO A 17 -0.91 1.45 7.28
CA PRO A 17 -1.23 0.39 8.22
C PRO A 17 0.03 -0.11 8.92
N THR A 18 -0.10 -0.40 10.22
CA THR A 18 1.01 -0.98 10.99
C THR A 18 1.22 -2.45 10.68
N TYR A 19 0.17 -3.22 10.38
CA TYR A 19 0.22 -4.67 10.10
C TYR A 19 -0.88 -5.03 9.09
N ASP A 20 -0.69 -6.08 8.30
CA ASP A 20 -1.63 -6.59 7.27
C ASP A 20 -2.83 -7.38 7.87
N GLY A 21 -3.41 -6.87 8.96
CA GLY A 21 -4.59 -7.46 9.60
C GLY A 21 -5.89 -7.22 8.83
N ASN A 22 -6.98 -7.84 9.27
CA ASN A 22 -8.29 -7.75 8.59
C ASN A 22 -8.75 -6.30 8.36
N MET A 23 -8.56 -5.42 9.35
CA MET A 23 -8.91 -4.01 9.23
C MET A 23 -8.11 -3.30 8.13
N ALA A 24 -6.79 -3.50 8.11
CA ALA A 24 -5.92 -2.91 7.09
C ALA A 24 -6.31 -3.39 5.69
N LYS A 25 -6.53 -4.70 5.55
CA LYS A 25 -6.97 -5.34 4.31
C LYS A 25 -8.28 -4.75 3.76
N VAL A 26 -9.29 -4.54 4.62
CA VAL A 26 -10.57 -3.95 4.19
C VAL A 26 -10.42 -2.47 3.82
N VAL A 27 -9.67 -1.68 4.60
CA VAL A 27 -9.40 -0.27 4.28
C VAL A 27 -8.63 -0.15 2.97
N GLU A 28 -7.56 -0.92 2.79
CA GLU A 28 -6.75 -0.94 1.57
C GLU A 28 -7.58 -1.27 0.33
N GLY A 29 -8.41 -2.32 0.40
CA GLY A 29 -9.23 -2.71 -0.74
C GLY A 29 -10.27 -1.66 -1.11
N HIS A 30 -10.89 -1.01 -0.12
CA HIS A 30 -11.83 0.09 -0.39
C HIS A 30 -11.11 1.33 -0.93
N ARG A 31 -9.93 1.67 -0.40
CA ARG A 31 -9.08 2.75 -0.93
C ARG A 31 -8.62 2.48 -2.37
N ARG A 32 -8.31 1.22 -2.73
CA ARG A 32 -8.04 0.78 -4.11
C ARG A 32 -9.26 0.99 -5.01
N HIS A 33 -10.44 0.60 -4.55
CA HIS A 33 -11.70 0.79 -5.28
C HIS A 33 -12.05 2.27 -5.52
N LEU A 34 -11.75 3.15 -4.57
CA LEU A 34 -11.94 4.60 -4.69
C LEU A 34 -10.80 5.29 -5.46
N GLY A 35 -10.34 4.69 -6.56
CA GLY A 35 -9.32 5.28 -7.43
C GLY A 35 -7.90 5.23 -6.87
N PHE A 36 -7.52 4.14 -6.22
CA PHE A 36 -6.17 3.93 -5.70
C PHE A 36 -5.68 5.04 -4.74
N LYS A 37 -6.51 5.40 -3.75
CA LYS A 37 -6.11 6.38 -2.72
C LYS A 37 -4.79 5.95 -2.05
N LYS A 38 -3.89 6.91 -1.87
CA LYS A 38 -2.49 6.68 -1.44
C LYS A 38 -2.42 5.83 -0.16
N THR A 39 -1.72 4.70 -0.23
CA THR A 39 -1.60 3.78 0.91
C THR A 39 -0.17 3.26 1.01
N ILE A 40 0.55 3.57 2.09
CA ILE A 40 1.97 3.22 2.23
C ILE A 40 2.09 1.95 3.08
N LEU A 41 2.53 0.86 2.46
CA LEU A 41 2.83 -0.38 3.16
C LEU A 41 4.29 -0.38 3.62
N LEU A 42 4.52 -0.21 4.92
CA LEU A 42 5.88 -0.12 5.44
C LEU A 42 6.62 -1.46 5.38
N ASP A 43 7.86 -1.44 4.90
CA ASP A 43 8.86 -2.45 5.25
C ASP A 43 9.40 -2.10 6.64
N ARG A 44 8.74 -2.65 7.65
CA ARG A 44 9.02 -2.32 9.05
C ARG A 44 10.41 -2.74 9.50
N LYS A 45 10.93 -3.87 9.00
CA LYS A 45 12.25 -4.38 9.39
C LYS A 45 13.32 -3.44 8.86
N LEU A 46 13.24 -3.13 7.58
CA LEU A 46 14.13 -2.18 6.94
C LEU A 46 14.01 -0.78 7.57
N LEU A 47 12.80 -0.32 7.91
CA LEU A 47 12.61 0.97 8.56
C LEU A 47 13.29 1.04 9.93
N VAL A 48 13.23 -0.03 10.74
CA VAL A 48 13.96 -0.10 12.02
C VAL A 48 15.46 0.00 11.79
N ASP A 49 16.02 -0.76 10.85
CA ASP A 49 17.46 -0.72 10.54
C ASP A 49 17.91 0.67 10.05
N LEU A 50 17.08 1.35 9.26
CA LEU A 50 17.36 2.71 8.79
C LEU A 50 17.28 3.74 9.93
N ILE A 51 16.33 3.59 10.86
CA ILE A 51 16.21 4.46 12.04
C ILE A 51 17.43 4.29 12.94
N ASP A 52 17.89 3.06 13.15
CA ASP A 52 19.08 2.78 13.98
C ASP A 52 20.33 3.40 13.37
N GLN A 53 20.53 3.28 12.05
CA GLN A 53 21.65 3.93 11.35
C GLN A 53 21.59 5.46 11.42
N TYR A 54 20.40 6.05 11.31
CA TYR A 54 20.20 7.49 11.49
C TYR A 54 20.54 7.93 12.93
N ASN A 55 20.05 7.21 13.93
CA ASN A 55 20.31 7.50 15.35
C ASN A 55 21.78 7.32 15.74
N ALA A 56 22.49 6.38 15.10
CA ALA A 56 23.93 6.19 15.28
C ALA A 56 24.76 7.29 14.60
N GLY A 57 24.14 8.18 13.82
CA GLY A 57 24.82 9.23 13.06
C GLY A 57 25.47 8.75 11.76
N SER A 58 25.22 7.50 11.35
CA SER A 58 25.72 6.94 10.09
C SER A 58 25.05 7.58 8.87
N PHE A 59 23.79 8.04 9.01
CA PHE A 59 23.06 8.77 7.98
C PHE A 59 22.69 10.17 8.42
N THR A 60 22.81 11.11 7.50
CA THR A 60 22.11 12.40 7.57
C THR A 60 20.61 12.22 7.34
N TRP A 61 19.81 13.23 7.71
CA TRP A 61 18.37 13.21 7.46
C TRP A 61 18.02 12.99 5.97
N ASN A 62 18.81 13.56 5.06
CA ASN A 62 18.57 13.44 3.63
C ASN A 62 18.84 12.02 3.13
N GLU A 63 19.90 11.37 3.59
CA GLU A 63 20.21 9.97 3.25
C GLU A 63 19.17 9.01 3.82
N PHE A 64 18.79 9.19 5.09
CA PHE A 64 17.71 8.42 5.71
C PHE A 64 16.39 8.60 4.95
N SER A 65 15.99 9.84 4.66
CA SER A 65 14.75 10.12 3.93
C SER A 65 14.75 9.54 2.52
N ALA A 66 15.89 9.62 1.81
CA ALA A 66 16.04 9.04 0.48
C ALA A 66 15.92 7.51 0.52
N ALA A 67 16.62 6.85 1.44
CA ALA A 67 16.57 5.41 1.60
C ALA A 67 15.16 4.90 1.96
N VAL A 68 14.47 5.59 2.88
CA VAL A 68 13.07 5.26 3.22
C VAL A 68 12.17 5.41 1.99
N LYS A 69 12.28 6.51 1.24
CA LYS A 69 11.46 6.72 0.03
C LYS A 69 11.73 5.66 -1.03
N GLU A 70 12.99 5.37 -1.30
CA GLU A 70 13.43 4.38 -2.28
C GLU A 70 12.84 3.00 -1.97
N ALA A 71 13.01 2.53 -0.73
CA ALA A 71 12.53 1.22 -0.29
C ALA A 71 10.99 1.06 -0.34
N HIS A 72 10.24 2.16 -0.39
CA HIS A 72 8.77 2.16 -0.38
C HIS A 72 8.14 2.62 -1.70
N THR A 73 8.92 2.83 -2.77
CA THR A 73 8.42 3.33 -4.06
C THR A 73 7.28 2.47 -4.62
N GLU A 74 7.45 1.15 -4.60
CA GLU A 74 6.45 0.17 -5.10
C GLU A 74 5.41 -0.24 -4.04
N ARG A 75 5.46 0.35 -2.84
CA ARG A 75 4.63 -0.03 -1.69
C ARG A 75 3.58 1.04 -1.39
N MET A 76 3.02 1.65 -2.43
CA MET A 76 2.21 2.87 -2.37
C MET A 76 0.71 2.68 -2.65
N GLY A 77 0.23 1.43 -2.67
CA GLY A 77 -1.18 1.11 -2.93
C GLY A 77 -1.53 1.10 -4.41
N ASN A 78 -0.53 0.92 -5.28
CA ASN A 78 -0.68 0.85 -6.72
C ASN A 78 -1.64 -0.29 -7.16
N PRO A 79 -2.23 -0.18 -8.36
CA PRO A 79 -2.76 -1.29 -9.14
C PRO A 79 -1.96 -2.59 -8.97
N ALA A 80 -2.61 -3.66 -8.51
CA ALA A 80 -1.98 -4.96 -8.36
C ALA A 80 -2.99 -6.08 -8.65
N LYS A 81 -2.54 -7.12 -9.37
CA LYS A 81 -3.33 -8.35 -9.53
C LYS A 81 -3.42 -9.08 -8.19
N ARG A 82 -4.57 -9.72 -7.96
CA ARG A 82 -4.79 -10.56 -6.78
C ARG A 82 -3.80 -11.73 -6.77
N LEU A 83 -3.22 -12.03 -5.61
CA LEU A 83 -2.43 -13.24 -5.43
C LEU A 83 -3.36 -14.47 -5.40
N VAL A 84 -3.16 -15.37 -6.36
CA VAL A 84 -3.83 -16.68 -6.46
C VAL A 84 -2.80 -17.76 -6.17
N ILE A 85 -3.12 -18.67 -5.27
CA ILE A 85 -2.24 -19.73 -4.77
C ILE A 85 -2.96 -21.05 -5.03
N PRO A 86 -2.55 -21.80 -6.07
CA PRO A 86 -3.16 -23.08 -6.41
C PRO A 86 -3.27 -23.99 -5.18
N ASP A 87 -4.43 -24.64 -5.06
CA ASP A 87 -4.76 -25.57 -3.98
C ASP A 87 -4.78 -24.96 -2.56
N ARG A 88 -4.64 -23.63 -2.41
CA ARG A 88 -4.66 -22.93 -1.11
C ARG A 88 -5.53 -21.66 -1.13
N PRO A 89 -6.84 -21.77 -1.39
CA PRO A 89 -7.74 -20.61 -1.50
C PRO A 89 -7.86 -19.76 -0.23
N LYS A 90 -7.42 -20.28 0.93
CA LYS A 90 -7.40 -19.53 2.20
C LYS A 90 -6.17 -18.63 2.36
N GLU A 91 -5.10 -18.89 1.61
CA GLU A 91 -3.85 -18.13 1.62
C GLU A 91 -3.80 -17.07 0.50
N GLU A 92 -4.80 -17.08 -0.39
CA GLU A 92 -5.00 -16.09 -1.44
C GLU A 92 -5.43 -14.74 -0.88
N ASP A 93 -5.26 -13.70 -1.68
CA ASP A 93 -5.84 -12.40 -1.38
C ASP A 93 -7.37 -12.47 -1.41
N TYR A 94 -8.04 -11.92 -0.39
CA TYR A 94 -9.50 -11.82 -0.42
C TYR A 94 -9.95 -10.80 -1.48
N PHE A 95 -11.09 -11.08 -2.10
CA PHE A 95 -11.75 -10.16 -3.05
C PHE A 95 -11.86 -8.73 -2.50
N TYR A 96 -12.33 -8.57 -1.26
CA TYR A 96 -12.50 -7.26 -0.64
C TYR A 96 -11.19 -6.55 -0.29
N SER A 97 -10.07 -7.28 -0.23
CA SER A 97 -8.75 -6.69 0.02
C SER A 97 -8.11 -6.19 -1.27
N ASN A 98 -8.38 -6.85 -2.39
CA ASN A 98 -7.90 -6.44 -3.70
C ASN A 98 -8.97 -6.74 -4.77
N PRO A 99 -9.93 -5.80 -4.99
CA PRO A 99 -11.03 -5.99 -5.93
C PRO A 99 -10.60 -5.67 -7.37
N TRP A 100 -9.39 -6.10 -7.78
CA TRP A 100 -8.75 -5.80 -9.06
C TRP A 100 -9.67 -5.98 -10.27
N GLU A 101 -10.46 -7.05 -10.27
CA GLU A 101 -11.40 -7.46 -11.32
C GLU A 101 -12.59 -6.50 -11.47
N CYS A 102 -12.83 -5.64 -10.48
CA CYS A 102 -13.86 -4.61 -10.50
C CYS A 102 -13.30 -3.21 -10.75
N LEU A 103 -11.99 -3.08 -10.92
CA LEU A 103 -11.38 -1.81 -11.28
C LEU A 103 -11.43 -1.70 -12.80
N GLU A 104 -11.97 -0.59 -13.30
CA GLU A 104 -11.92 -0.31 -14.73
C GLU A 104 -10.44 -0.28 -15.17
N PRO A 105 -10.09 -0.84 -16.34
CA PRO A 105 -8.75 -0.67 -16.87
C PRO A 105 -8.50 0.84 -16.95
N SER A 106 -7.43 1.31 -16.31
CA SER A 106 -7.01 2.69 -16.49
C SER A 106 -6.86 2.93 -18.00
N ASN A 107 -7.53 3.94 -18.55
CA ASN A 107 -7.35 4.39 -19.94
C ASN A 107 -5.93 4.93 -20.22
N GLU A 108 -4.89 4.40 -19.56
CA GLU A 108 -3.50 4.64 -19.93
C GLU A 108 -3.19 4.11 -21.35
N SER A 109 -3.97 3.16 -21.86
CA SER A 109 -3.88 2.69 -23.25
C SER A 109 -4.41 3.69 -24.29
N GLU A 110 -5.24 4.67 -23.91
CA GLU A 110 -5.70 5.72 -24.83
C GLU A 110 -4.68 6.86 -24.96
N ILE A 111 -3.84 7.09 -23.93
CA ILE A 111 -2.82 8.15 -23.97
C ILE A 111 -1.62 7.74 -24.83
N SER A 112 -1.24 6.45 -24.88
CA SER A 112 -0.18 5.99 -25.78
C SER A 112 -0.63 5.83 -27.24
N SER A 113 -1.91 6.06 -27.53
CA SER A 113 -2.47 6.01 -28.88
C SER A 113 -2.63 7.42 -29.50
N ILE A 114 -2.32 8.47 -28.74
CA ILE A 114 -2.48 9.89 -29.12
C ILE A 114 -1.13 10.64 -29.23
N ILE A 115 -0.01 10.01 -28.85
CA ILE A 115 1.36 10.49 -29.10
C ILE A 115 2.05 9.53 -30.06
#